data_AF-A0AAN6MFU0-F1
#
_entry.id   AF-A0AAN6MFU0-F1
#
_cell.length_a   1.000
_cell.length_b   1.000
_cell.length_c   1.000
_cell.angle_alpha   90.00
_cell.angle_beta   90.00
_cell.angle_gamma   90.00
#
_symmetry.space_group_name_H-M   'P 1'
#
loop_
_entity.id
_entity.type
_entity.pdbx_description
1 polymer ?
#
loop_
_entity_poly.entity_id
_entity_poly.type
_entity_poly.pdbx_seq_one_letter_code
_entity_poly.pdbx_strand_id
1 'polypeptide(L)'
;MFAPFTPLTRRHRFVKTFKRQFSFDQIWLGLCRDDPDAKTVIRSYFRDYVESSQTTRPTLGEEEYEVVQTITCTRTPIDQWKNLVAEADNTVLRAMRRQDPNNHELWKLRWDRGEPKDRPVADISNWIRKDLAEMFKLMPESMLSFEKTETTADDLLMLLDTLWTQAKHVPCAPPVRVSIHWTLVLAGFGFRPGSLMKCLYKHIRLWVVRDPETGRTTPAADITVIHQKRFREDPRAQTGIINATVTFTVFPVPCQLLCLVTLIANQAIAAKAFKTPFGSLDEILDRPNLEHTDALELHWKDDMLDCEIFPMDYYMFWKVWHLLWMVSGNRGSVRPYSLRVGAGSSLDGIHTPFAKLTPCTQTNTRLSQVLLLRRCAPISWPTRRRSFSRDTSPYASAKRSCRSSSAQKQQE
;
A
#
# COMPACT_ATOMS: atom_id res chain seq x y z
N MET A 1 1.50 -20.18 3.21
CA MET A 1 0.14 -20.37 3.74
C MET A 1 -0.04 -19.40 4.90
N PHE A 2 -0.41 -18.14 4.63
CA PHE A 2 -0.63 -17.12 5.68
C PHE A 2 -1.73 -16.14 5.26
N ALA A 3 -2.46 -15.71 6.30
CA ALA A 3 -3.79 -15.13 6.31
C ALA A 3 -3.99 -13.82 5.51
N PRO A 4 -5.20 -13.59 4.96
CA PRO A 4 -5.56 -12.33 4.34
C PRO A 4 -5.54 -11.21 5.39
N PHE A 5 -5.00 -10.05 4.99
CA PHE A 5 -5.08 -8.79 5.72
C PHE A 5 -6.51 -8.55 6.21
N THR A 6 -6.73 -8.91 7.46
CA THR A 6 -7.90 -8.56 8.23
C THR A 6 -7.57 -7.22 8.90
N PRO A 7 -8.49 -6.26 8.94
CA PRO A 7 -8.34 -5.00 9.68
C PRO A 7 -8.43 -5.28 11.19
N LEU A 8 -7.51 -6.09 11.70
CA LEU A 8 -7.58 -6.76 13.00
C LEU A 8 -6.69 -6.08 14.06
N THR A 9 -5.76 -5.22 13.69
CA THR A 9 -4.81 -4.58 14.62
C THR A 9 -5.42 -3.50 15.51
N ARG A 10 -6.61 -2.96 15.19
CA ARG A 10 -7.39 -2.10 16.10
C ARG A 10 -8.54 -2.82 16.82
N ARG A 11 -8.67 -4.16 16.73
CA ARG A 11 -9.67 -4.91 17.52
C ARG A 11 -9.35 -4.99 19.01
N HIS A 12 -8.13 -4.69 19.45
CA HIS A 12 -7.72 -4.96 20.85
C HIS A 12 -8.37 -4.08 21.92
N ARG A 13 -8.89 -2.89 21.57
CA ARG A 13 -9.67 -2.08 22.54
C ARG A 13 -11.11 -2.59 22.67
N PHE A 14 -11.77 -2.88 21.55
CA PHE A 14 -13.17 -3.31 21.54
C PHE A 14 -13.35 -4.74 22.10
N VAL A 15 -12.43 -5.66 21.80
CA VAL A 15 -12.48 -7.05 22.28
C VAL A 15 -12.27 -7.17 23.79
N LYS A 16 -11.63 -6.19 24.44
CA LYS A 16 -11.39 -6.22 25.90
C LYS A 16 -12.58 -5.73 26.73
N THR A 17 -13.33 -4.74 26.25
CA THR A 17 -14.41 -4.12 27.05
C THR A 17 -15.72 -4.93 26.99
N PHE A 18 -16.06 -5.51 25.83
CA PHE A 18 -17.36 -6.19 25.63
C PHE A 18 -17.38 -7.70 25.89
N LYS A 19 -16.22 -8.35 26.11
CA LYS A 19 -16.13 -9.76 26.50
C LYS A 19 -16.77 -10.08 27.87
N ARG A 20 -17.26 -9.07 28.60
CA ARG A 20 -17.74 -9.23 29.97
C ARG A 20 -19.23 -9.57 30.12
N GLN A 21 -20.07 -9.48 29.08
CA GLN A 21 -21.52 -9.73 29.24
C GLN A 21 -22.24 -10.57 28.16
N PHE A 22 -21.75 -10.71 26.92
CA PHE A 22 -22.39 -11.56 25.89
C PHE A 22 -21.36 -12.30 25.04
N SER A 23 -21.67 -13.53 24.63
CA SER A 23 -20.87 -14.20 23.60
C SER A 23 -21.19 -13.57 22.22
N PHE A 24 -20.17 -13.43 21.37
CA PHE A 24 -20.35 -12.82 20.04
C PHE A 24 -21.40 -13.56 19.21
N ASP A 25 -21.48 -14.88 19.39
CA ASP A 25 -22.43 -15.76 18.72
C ASP A 25 -23.87 -15.45 19.18
N GLN A 26 -24.09 -15.21 20.48
CA GLN A 26 -25.40 -14.86 21.02
C GLN A 26 -25.95 -13.56 20.42
N ILE A 27 -25.10 -12.59 20.09
CA ILE A 27 -25.53 -11.33 19.45
C ILE A 27 -26.10 -11.63 18.05
N TRP A 28 -25.46 -12.50 17.26
CA TRP A 28 -25.97 -12.86 15.93
C TRP A 28 -27.28 -13.64 15.99
N LEU A 29 -27.41 -14.54 16.97
CA LEU A 29 -28.66 -15.28 17.18
C LEU A 29 -29.78 -14.36 17.69
N GLY A 30 -29.46 -13.40 18.55
CA GLY A 30 -30.37 -12.36 19.00
C GLY A 30 -30.86 -11.50 17.82
N LEU A 31 -29.97 -11.11 16.91
CA LEU A 31 -30.36 -10.39 15.70
C LEU A 31 -31.34 -11.19 14.83
N CYS A 32 -31.12 -12.49 14.63
CA CYS A 32 -32.06 -13.34 13.92
C CYS A 32 -33.46 -13.38 14.58
N ARG A 33 -33.52 -13.18 15.91
CA ARG A 33 -34.75 -13.12 16.70
C ARG A 33 -35.30 -11.70 16.88
N ASP A 34 -34.75 -10.73 16.16
CA ASP A 34 -35.11 -9.31 16.25
C ASP A 34 -34.90 -8.68 17.64
N ASP A 35 -33.97 -9.22 18.44
CA ASP A 35 -33.67 -8.78 19.80
C ASP A 35 -33.14 -7.33 19.86
N PRO A 36 -33.82 -6.42 20.59
CA PRO A 36 -33.38 -5.04 20.79
C PRO A 36 -31.99 -4.90 21.41
N ASP A 37 -31.60 -5.79 22.31
CA ASP A 37 -30.31 -5.73 23.00
C ASP A 37 -29.17 -6.04 22.03
N ALA A 38 -29.36 -7.06 21.19
CA ALA A 38 -28.42 -7.40 20.12
C ALA A 38 -28.25 -6.23 19.13
N LYS A 39 -29.34 -5.56 18.74
CA LYS A 39 -29.25 -4.34 17.91
C LYS A 39 -28.48 -3.23 18.61
N THR A 40 -28.69 -3.03 19.90
CA THR A 40 -28.00 -2.01 20.70
C THR A 40 -26.49 -2.25 20.76
N VAL A 41 -26.06 -3.50 20.92
CA VAL A 41 -24.64 -3.86 20.91
C VAL A 41 -24.00 -3.55 19.55
N ILE A 42 -24.65 -3.90 18.44
CA ILE A 42 -24.13 -3.58 17.10
C ILE A 42 -24.08 -2.07 16.87
N ARG A 43 -25.09 -1.32 17.31
CA ARG A 43 -25.09 0.15 17.24
C ARG A 43 -23.92 0.74 18.04
N SER A 44 -23.64 0.21 19.24
CA SER A 44 -22.48 0.62 20.04
C SER A 44 -21.16 0.33 19.32
N TYR A 45 -21.03 -0.86 18.71
CA TYR A 45 -19.86 -1.20 17.89
C TYR A 45 -19.59 -0.17 16.80
N PHE A 46 -20.63 0.28 16.07
CA PHE A 46 -20.46 1.26 15.02
C PHE A 46 -20.15 2.67 15.52
N ARG A 47 -20.65 3.07 16.70
CA ARG A 47 -20.22 4.32 17.34
C ARG A 47 -18.73 4.29 17.63
N ASP A 48 -18.28 3.26 18.35
CA ASP A 48 -16.87 3.11 18.71
C ASP A 48 -15.98 2.96 17.46
N TYR A 49 -16.46 2.27 16.42
CA TYR A 49 -15.74 2.11 15.16
C TYR A 49 -15.50 3.45 14.46
N VAL A 50 -16.50 4.34 14.44
CA VAL A 50 -16.38 5.68 13.88
C VAL A 50 -15.51 6.54 14.80
N GLU A 51 -15.81 6.62 16.09
CA GLU A 51 -15.06 7.42 17.07
C GLU A 51 -13.57 7.06 17.11
N SER A 52 -13.23 5.77 17.12
CA SER A 52 -11.84 5.30 17.12
C SER A 52 -11.10 5.51 15.80
N SER A 53 -11.77 6.03 14.77
CA SER A 53 -11.14 6.36 13.48
C SER A 53 -10.44 7.72 13.48
N GLN A 54 -10.48 8.46 14.58
CA GLN A 54 -9.73 9.70 14.73
C GLN A 54 -8.22 9.47 14.61
N THR A 55 -7.53 10.40 13.96
CA THR A 55 -6.08 10.45 13.86
C THR A 55 -5.60 11.89 13.91
N THR A 56 -4.42 12.12 14.47
CA THR A 56 -3.75 13.42 14.39
C THR A 56 -3.07 13.58 13.04
N ARG A 57 -3.14 14.78 12.46
CA ARG A 57 -2.45 15.17 11.23
C ARG A 57 -1.82 16.55 11.37
N PRO A 58 -0.62 16.80 10.82
CA PRO A 58 -0.03 18.13 10.80
C PRO A 58 -0.89 19.15 10.02
N THR A 59 -0.96 20.39 10.51
CA THR A 59 -1.68 21.50 9.85
C THR A 59 -0.92 22.82 9.96
N LEU A 60 -1.31 23.80 9.14
CA LEU A 60 -0.73 25.15 9.13
C LEU A 60 -1.38 26.11 10.14
N GLY A 61 -2.01 25.59 11.20
CA GLY A 61 -2.65 26.39 12.26
C GLY A 61 -1.77 26.56 13.51
N GLU A 62 -2.23 27.36 14.47
CA GLU A 62 -1.54 27.58 15.75
C GLU A 62 -1.27 26.28 16.52
N GLU A 63 -2.14 25.28 16.37
CA GLU A 63 -2.03 24.01 17.07
C GLU A 63 -1.01 23.03 16.43
N GLU A 64 -0.45 23.36 15.25
CA GLU A 64 0.47 22.55 14.41
C GLU A 64 -0.04 21.14 13.99
N TYR A 65 -1.06 20.62 14.68
CA TYR A 65 -1.72 19.34 14.46
C TYR A 65 -3.22 19.50 14.69
N GLU A 66 -4.03 18.84 13.86
CA GLU A 66 -5.47 18.74 14.07
C GLU A 66 -5.88 17.27 14.25
N VAL A 67 -6.94 17.03 15.02
CA VAL A 67 -7.59 15.73 15.09
C VAL A 67 -8.59 15.62 13.95
N VAL A 68 -8.34 14.72 13.01
CA VAL A 68 -9.26 14.44 11.92
C VAL A 68 -9.96 13.10 12.06
N GLN A 69 -11.22 13.10 11.71
CA GLN A 69 -12.03 11.90 11.55
C GLN A 69 -11.69 11.22 10.21
N THR A 70 -11.20 9.98 10.22
CA THR A 70 -10.85 9.30 8.95
C THR A 70 -12.05 8.65 8.26
N ILE A 71 -13.07 8.25 9.02
CA ILE A 71 -14.35 7.79 8.47
C ILE A 71 -15.26 9.00 8.32
N THR A 72 -15.39 9.50 7.09
CA THR A 72 -16.17 10.71 6.77
C THR A 72 -17.48 10.44 6.05
N CYS A 73 -17.79 9.18 5.73
CA CYS A 73 -18.97 8.82 4.95
C CYS A 73 -19.62 7.53 5.46
N THR A 74 -20.95 7.51 5.42
CA THR A 74 -21.83 6.38 5.77
C THR A 74 -21.53 5.09 5.01
N ARG A 75 -20.98 5.18 3.79
CA ARG A 75 -20.59 4.02 3.00
C ARG A 75 -19.60 3.10 3.73
N THR A 76 -18.64 3.67 4.47
CA THR A 76 -17.61 2.86 5.15
C THR A 76 -18.20 1.99 6.26
N PRO A 77 -19.01 2.53 7.21
CA PRO A 77 -19.78 1.70 8.15
C PRO A 77 -20.73 0.70 7.49
N ILE A 78 -21.42 1.06 6.39
CA ILE A 78 -22.31 0.14 5.67
C ILE A 78 -21.55 -1.03 5.04
N ASP A 79 -20.41 -0.78 4.40
CA ASP A 79 -19.57 -1.84 3.83
C ASP A 79 -19.02 -2.76 4.93
N GLN A 80 -18.65 -2.19 6.07
CA GLN A 80 -18.26 -2.97 7.24
C GLN A 80 -19.43 -3.81 7.79
N TRP A 81 -20.66 -3.27 7.81
CA TRP A 81 -21.85 -4.00 8.21
C TRP A 81 -22.13 -5.19 7.30
N LYS A 82 -22.06 -4.99 5.97
CA LYS A 82 -22.15 -6.06 4.98
C LYS A 82 -21.14 -7.19 5.23
N ASN A 83 -19.88 -6.82 5.50
CA ASN A 83 -18.83 -7.80 5.77
C ASN A 83 -19.07 -8.58 7.07
N LEU A 84 -19.54 -7.92 8.13
CA LEU A 84 -19.84 -8.59 9.40
C LEU A 84 -21.01 -9.56 9.27
N VAL A 85 -22.08 -9.19 8.56
CA VAL A 85 -23.21 -10.07 8.28
C VAL A 85 -22.77 -11.28 7.45
N ALA A 86 -21.94 -11.08 6.41
CA ALA A 86 -21.42 -12.17 5.59
C ALA A 86 -20.53 -13.13 6.40
N GLU A 87 -19.69 -12.60 7.29
CA GLU A 87 -18.85 -13.42 8.17
C GLU A 87 -19.71 -14.24 9.16
N ALA A 88 -20.71 -13.62 9.78
CA ALA A 88 -21.65 -14.29 10.67
C ALA A 88 -22.44 -15.39 9.94
N ASP A 89 -22.85 -15.14 8.70
CA ASP A 89 -23.55 -16.13 7.89
C ASP A 89 -22.67 -17.36 7.60
N ASN A 90 -21.39 -17.13 7.29
CA ASN A 90 -20.43 -18.20 6.99
C ASN A 90 -20.00 -19.02 8.22
N THR A 91 -20.17 -18.47 9.42
CA THR A 91 -19.69 -19.06 10.68
C THR A 91 -20.85 -19.49 11.57
N VAL A 92 -21.36 -18.58 12.39
CA VAL A 92 -22.36 -18.83 13.44
C VAL A 92 -23.70 -19.31 12.86
N LEU A 93 -24.23 -18.59 11.86
CA LEU A 93 -25.56 -18.89 11.33
C LEU A 93 -25.55 -20.18 10.49
N ARG A 94 -24.48 -20.44 9.73
CA ARG A 94 -24.31 -21.72 9.03
C ARG A 94 -24.27 -22.90 9.99
N ALA A 95 -23.59 -22.76 11.12
CA ALA A 95 -23.55 -23.80 12.14
C ALA A 95 -24.96 -24.04 12.72
N MET A 96 -25.68 -22.97 13.07
CA MET A 96 -27.05 -23.08 13.61
C MET A 96 -28.03 -23.67 12.62
N ARG A 97 -27.96 -23.35 11.33
CA ARG A 97 -28.80 -23.98 10.30
C ARG A 97 -28.59 -25.49 10.19
N ARG A 98 -27.40 -26.00 10.54
CA ARG A 98 -27.13 -27.44 10.59
C ARG A 98 -27.68 -28.08 11.87
N GLN A 99 -27.65 -27.35 12.99
CA GLN A 99 -28.15 -27.83 14.28
C GLN A 99 -29.67 -27.76 14.40
N ASP A 100 -30.29 -26.78 13.74
CA ASP A 100 -31.74 -26.58 13.68
C ASP A 100 -32.21 -26.41 12.23
N PRO A 101 -32.31 -27.51 11.46
CA PRO A 101 -32.73 -27.46 10.06
C PRO A 101 -34.18 -27.00 9.87
N ASN A 102 -35.04 -27.27 10.86
CA ASN A 102 -36.46 -26.97 10.79
C ASN A 102 -36.72 -25.45 10.80
N ASN A 103 -35.88 -24.67 11.47
CA ASN A 103 -35.97 -23.20 11.47
C ASN A 103 -34.88 -22.52 10.63
N HIS A 104 -34.39 -23.16 9.58
CA HIS A 104 -33.27 -22.65 8.79
C HIS A 104 -33.49 -21.24 8.19
N GLU A 105 -34.74 -20.80 7.97
CA GLU A 105 -35.06 -19.44 7.51
C GLU A 105 -34.90 -18.37 8.60
N LEU A 106 -35.12 -18.72 9.87
CA LEU A 106 -34.90 -17.82 11.01
C LEU A 106 -33.41 -17.46 11.13
N TRP A 107 -32.55 -18.43 10.87
CA TRP A 107 -31.10 -18.31 11.00
C TRP A 107 -30.44 -17.69 9.76
N LYS A 108 -31.04 -16.66 9.17
CA LYS A 108 -30.50 -15.94 8.00
C LYS A 108 -30.51 -14.43 8.25
N LEU A 109 -29.44 -13.78 7.78
CA LEU A 109 -29.33 -12.32 7.70
C LEU A 109 -28.80 -11.98 6.29
N ARG A 110 -29.62 -11.35 5.47
CA ARG A 110 -29.40 -11.23 4.03
C ARG A 110 -29.30 -9.79 3.55
N TRP A 111 -28.41 -9.64 2.59
CA TRP A 111 -28.37 -8.54 1.65
C TRP A 111 -28.78 -9.07 0.28
N ASP A 112 -29.60 -8.33 -0.45
CA ASP A 112 -29.96 -8.64 -1.84
C ASP A 112 -29.62 -7.45 -2.72
N ARG A 113 -28.84 -7.68 -3.79
CA ARG A 113 -28.36 -6.64 -4.72
C ARG A 113 -27.79 -5.37 -4.05
N GLY A 114 -27.23 -5.51 -2.85
CA GLY A 114 -26.64 -4.41 -2.10
C GLY A 114 -27.58 -3.70 -1.12
N GLU A 115 -28.84 -4.11 -1.04
CA GLU A 115 -29.85 -3.63 -0.08
C GLU A 115 -30.14 -4.65 1.02
N PRO A 116 -30.46 -4.19 2.25
CA PRO A 116 -30.76 -5.08 3.36
C PRO A 116 -32.16 -5.69 3.17
N LYS A 117 -32.27 -7.02 3.22
CA LYS A 117 -33.53 -7.73 3.00
C LYS A 117 -34.24 -8.09 4.30
N ASP A 118 -33.48 -8.52 5.30
CA ASP A 118 -34.04 -8.93 6.57
C ASP A 118 -34.12 -7.72 7.52
N ARG A 119 -35.24 -7.60 8.26
CA ARG A 119 -35.57 -6.44 9.09
C ARG A 119 -34.44 -6.00 10.05
N PRO A 120 -33.77 -6.89 10.80
CA PRO A 120 -32.66 -6.48 11.68
C PRO A 120 -31.50 -5.84 10.91
N VAL A 121 -31.21 -6.34 9.71
CA VAL A 121 -30.17 -5.79 8.83
C VAL A 121 -30.59 -4.42 8.30
N ALA A 122 -31.87 -4.26 7.94
CA ALA A 122 -32.43 -3.00 7.46
C ALA A 122 -32.46 -1.93 8.56
N ASP A 123 -32.88 -2.29 9.77
CA ASP A 123 -32.93 -1.39 10.93
C ASP A 123 -31.55 -0.83 11.26
N ILE A 124 -30.53 -1.68 11.31
CA ILE A 124 -29.15 -1.26 11.57
C ILE A 124 -28.63 -0.40 10.41
N SER A 125 -28.91 -0.78 9.16
CA SER A 125 -28.48 -0.02 7.99
C SER A 125 -29.11 1.38 7.95
N ASN A 126 -30.40 1.48 8.28
CA ASN A 126 -31.11 2.76 8.36
C ASN A 126 -30.58 3.63 9.49
N TRP A 127 -30.31 3.03 10.66
CA TRP A 127 -29.69 3.71 11.78
C TRP A 127 -28.28 4.23 11.42
N ILE A 128 -27.48 3.46 10.69
CA ILE A 128 -26.16 3.91 10.19
C ILE A 128 -26.32 5.11 9.25
N ARG A 129 -27.29 5.06 8.32
CA ARG A 129 -27.49 6.11 7.31
C ARG A 129 -28.08 7.40 7.87
N LYS A 130 -28.82 7.33 8.98
CA LYS A 130 -29.51 8.46 9.61
C LYS A 130 -28.79 8.88 10.89
N ASP A 131 -29.01 8.12 11.96
CA ASP A 131 -28.60 8.49 13.32
C ASP A 131 -27.08 8.54 13.46
N LEU A 132 -26.35 7.50 13.03
CA LEU A 132 -24.88 7.51 13.10
C LEU A 132 -24.28 8.59 12.20
N ALA A 133 -24.90 8.83 11.04
CA ALA A 133 -24.48 9.86 10.11
C ALA A 133 -24.63 11.25 10.73
N GLU A 134 -25.75 11.52 11.39
CA GLU A 134 -25.99 12.78 12.09
C GLU A 134 -25.02 12.96 13.27
N MET A 135 -24.86 11.93 14.12
CA MET A 135 -23.97 11.95 15.28
C MET A 135 -22.53 12.34 14.93
N PHE A 136 -22.00 11.82 13.82
CA PHE A 136 -20.61 12.03 13.41
C PHE A 136 -20.46 12.92 12.18
N LYS A 137 -21.55 13.60 11.75
CA LYS A 137 -21.59 14.43 10.54
C LYS A 137 -21.04 13.71 9.30
N LEU A 138 -21.38 12.43 9.14
CA LEU A 138 -20.92 11.62 8.02
C LEU A 138 -21.68 12.01 6.75
N MET A 139 -20.95 12.16 5.66
CA MET A 139 -21.53 12.41 4.34
C MET A 139 -22.41 11.24 3.89
N PRO A 140 -23.60 11.50 3.32
CA PRO A 140 -24.40 10.49 2.64
C PRO A 140 -23.64 9.86 1.47
N GLU A 141 -23.92 8.60 1.17
CA GLU A 141 -23.30 7.93 0.01
C GLU A 141 -23.59 8.66 -1.32
N SER A 142 -24.80 9.20 -1.46
CA SER A 142 -25.23 9.97 -2.64
C SER A 142 -24.51 11.29 -2.84
N MET A 143 -23.89 11.85 -1.79
CA MET A 143 -23.14 13.11 -1.85
C MET A 143 -21.63 12.90 -2.10
N LEU A 144 -21.18 11.65 -2.32
CA LEU A 144 -19.82 11.37 -2.77
C LEU A 144 -19.66 11.71 -4.25
N SER A 145 -19.67 13.00 -4.60
CA SER A 145 -19.01 13.46 -5.84
C SER A 145 -17.51 13.43 -5.60
N PHE A 146 -16.85 12.36 -6.05
CA PHE A 146 -15.40 12.30 -6.03
C PHE A 146 -14.85 13.21 -7.14
N GLU A 147 -14.61 14.47 -6.82
CA GLU A 147 -13.73 15.29 -7.65
C GLU A 147 -12.31 14.73 -7.50
N LYS A 148 -11.79 14.14 -8.57
CA LYS A 148 -10.44 13.60 -8.57
C LYS A 148 -9.49 14.77 -8.72
N THR A 149 -8.84 15.15 -7.64
CA THR A 149 -7.70 16.07 -7.71
C THR A 149 -6.55 15.37 -8.43
N GLU A 150 -6.05 16.03 -9.47
CA GLU A 150 -4.92 15.60 -10.26
C GLU A 150 -3.63 16.24 -9.70
N THR A 151 -2.57 15.45 -9.53
CA THR A 151 -1.23 15.98 -9.19
C THR A 151 -0.34 15.84 -10.42
N THR A 152 0.20 16.95 -10.90
CA THR A 152 0.97 17.05 -12.13
C THR A 152 2.41 16.52 -11.97
N ALA A 153 3.16 16.46 -13.08
CA ALA A 153 4.59 16.15 -13.04
C ALA A 153 5.41 17.22 -12.30
N ASP A 154 5.01 18.49 -12.41
CA ASP A 154 5.66 19.60 -11.69
C ASP A 154 5.45 19.50 -10.19
N ASP A 155 4.23 19.10 -9.76
CA ASP A 155 3.96 18.83 -8.35
C ASP A 155 4.82 17.68 -7.83
N LEU A 156 5.00 16.60 -8.60
CA LEU A 156 5.87 15.48 -8.22
C LEU A 156 7.32 15.95 -8.05
N LEU A 157 7.84 16.73 -8.98
CA LEU A 157 9.20 17.27 -8.90
C LEU A 157 9.34 18.21 -7.69
N MET A 158 8.36 19.08 -7.46
CA MET A 158 8.32 19.96 -6.30
C MET A 158 8.31 19.17 -4.99
N LEU A 159 7.51 18.11 -4.87
CA LEU A 159 7.47 17.26 -3.68
C LEU A 159 8.80 16.53 -3.46
N LEU A 160 9.41 16.01 -4.52
CA LEU A 160 10.72 15.36 -4.47
C LEU A 160 11.82 16.35 -4.10
N ASP A 161 11.81 17.55 -4.67
CA ASP A 161 12.75 18.60 -4.29
C ASP A 161 12.57 18.96 -2.81
N THR A 162 11.34 19.25 -2.38
CA THR A 162 11.00 19.57 -0.99
C THR A 162 11.46 18.48 -0.02
N LEU A 163 11.30 17.21 -0.41
CA LEU A 163 11.77 16.06 0.38
C LEU A 163 13.27 16.10 0.64
N TRP A 164 14.09 16.64 -0.28
CA TRP A 164 15.54 16.66 -0.12
C TRP A 164 16.07 18.02 0.35
N THR A 165 15.56 19.13 -0.19
CA THR A 165 16.03 20.50 0.07
C THR A 165 15.49 21.05 1.39
N GLN A 166 14.28 20.65 1.79
CA GLN A 166 13.64 21.06 3.04
C GLN A 166 13.66 19.97 4.11
N ALA A 167 14.74 19.17 4.15
CA ALA A 167 14.86 18.03 5.05
C ALA A 167 14.67 18.38 6.55
N LYS A 168 15.06 19.58 6.96
CA LYS A 168 14.83 20.13 8.32
C LYS A 168 13.35 20.28 8.69
N HIS A 169 12.49 20.54 7.70
CA HIS A 169 11.05 20.75 7.89
C HIS A 169 10.23 19.47 7.60
N VAL A 170 10.86 18.46 7.02
CA VAL A 170 10.27 17.13 6.80
C VAL A 170 11.08 16.09 7.59
N PRO A 171 10.95 16.06 8.94
CA PRO A 171 11.75 15.19 9.78
C PRO A 171 11.36 13.72 9.59
N CYS A 172 12.30 12.94 9.06
CA CYS A 172 12.19 11.49 8.93
C CYS A 172 13.59 10.87 8.87
N ALA A 173 13.69 9.58 9.23
CA ALA A 173 14.96 8.85 9.14
C ALA A 173 15.40 8.68 7.68
N PRO A 174 16.72 8.62 7.38
CA PRO A 174 17.22 8.49 6.01
C PRO A 174 16.60 7.33 5.20
N PRO A 175 16.44 6.10 5.76
CA PRO A 175 15.79 5.01 5.02
C PRO A 175 14.32 5.29 4.67
N VAL A 176 13.60 6.00 5.55
CA VAL A 176 12.22 6.41 5.31
C VAL A 176 12.19 7.43 4.18
N ARG A 177 13.11 8.41 4.17
CA ARG A 177 13.19 9.43 3.11
C ARG A 177 13.38 8.80 1.72
N VAL A 178 14.31 7.86 1.60
CA VAL A 178 14.55 7.11 0.36
C VAL A 178 13.32 6.28 -0.05
N SER A 179 12.62 5.67 0.91
CA SER A 179 11.41 4.89 0.64
C SER A 179 10.22 5.75 0.21
N ILE A 180 10.11 6.98 0.73
CA ILE A 180 9.15 7.99 0.27
C ILE A 180 9.46 8.37 -1.18
N HIS A 181 10.73 8.69 -1.48
CA HIS A 181 11.18 9.02 -2.84
C HIS A 181 10.78 7.92 -3.83
N TRP A 182 11.14 6.66 -3.54
CA TRP A 182 10.74 5.50 -4.34
C TRP A 182 9.23 5.46 -4.60
N THR A 183 8.45 5.65 -3.54
CA THR A 183 6.99 5.58 -3.60
C THR A 183 6.40 6.73 -4.42
N LEU A 184 6.93 7.95 -4.31
CA LEU A 184 6.48 9.12 -5.07
C LEU A 184 6.70 8.95 -6.57
N VAL A 185 7.89 8.52 -6.99
CA VAL A 185 8.22 8.33 -8.41
C VAL A 185 7.33 7.26 -9.04
N LEU A 186 7.20 6.10 -8.40
CA LEU A 186 6.36 5.01 -8.93
C LEU A 186 4.86 5.29 -8.81
N ALA A 187 4.41 6.02 -7.78
CA ALA A 187 3.02 6.49 -7.73
C ALA A 187 2.72 7.47 -8.87
N GLY A 188 3.71 8.30 -9.23
CA GLY A 188 3.67 9.14 -10.43
C GLY A 188 3.53 8.33 -11.72
N PHE A 189 4.08 7.11 -11.79
CA PHE A 189 3.88 6.19 -12.92
C PHE A 189 2.55 5.42 -12.89
N GLY A 190 1.62 5.76 -11.98
CA GLY A 190 0.30 5.14 -11.93
C GLY A 190 0.19 3.94 -10.99
N PHE A 191 1.24 3.59 -10.24
CA PHE A 191 1.18 2.52 -9.24
C PHE A 191 0.51 2.98 -7.94
N ARG A 192 -0.14 2.05 -7.23
CA ARG A 192 -0.74 2.35 -5.92
C ARG A 192 0.35 2.36 -4.86
N PRO A 193 0.47 3.39 -4.01
CA PRO A 193 1.46 3.42 -2.92
C PRO A 193 1.47 2.15 -2.06
N GLY A 194 0.29 1.61 -1.73
CA GLY A 194 0.19 0.38 -0.94
C GLY A 194 0.77 -0.88 -1.61
N SER A 195 0.88 -0.91 -2.94
CA SER A 195 1.56 -2.00 -3.67
C SER A 195 3.09 -1.86 -3.66
N LEU A 196 3.61 -0.66 -3.36
CA LEU A 196 5.04 -0.33 -3.45
C LEU A 196 5.78 -0.54 -2.14
N MET A 197 5.09 -0.38 -1.00
CA MET A 197 5.69 -0.44 0.34
C MET A 197 6.21 -1.81 0.76
N LYS A 198 5.83 -2.88 0.04
CA LYS A 198 6.28 -4.26 0.30
C LYS A 198 7.14 -4.82 -0.83
N CYS A 199 7.82 -3.93 -1.54
CA CYS A 199 8.73 -4.35 -2.60
C CYS A 199 9.94 -5.05 -1.97
N LEU A 200 10.19 -6.30 -2.37
CA LEU A 200 11.28 -7.13 -1.90
C LEU A 200 12.42 -7.09 -2.91
N TYR A 201 13.66 -7.37 -2.49
CA TYR A 201 14.78 -7.46 -3.43
C TYR A 201 14.52 -8.46 -4.56
N LYS A 202 13.86 -9.60 -4.29
CA LYS A 202 13.52 -10.57 -5.35
C LYS A 202 12.55 -10.04 -6.42
N HIS A 203 11.86 -8.93 -6.17
CA HIS A 203 11.00 -8.27 -7.15
C HIS A 203 11.76 -7.29 -8.04
N ILE A 204 13.05 -7.08 -7.81
CA ILE A 204 13.88 -6.18 -8.59
C ILE A 204 15.07 -6.98 -9.15
N ARG A 205 15.39 -6.78 -10.42
CA ARG A 205 16.63 -7.27 -11.01
C ARG A 205 17.42 -6.08 -11.49
N LEU A 206 18.69 -6.01 -11.15
CA LEU A 206 19.58 -4.98 -11.64
C LEU A 206 20.51 -5.60 -12.67
N TRP A 207 20.70 -4.90 -13.77
CA TRP A 207 21.44 -5.35 -14.93
C TRP A 207 22.52 -4.34 -15.28
N VAL A 208 23.60 -4.82 -15.88
CA VAL A 208 24.51 -4.00 -16.67
C VAL A 208 24.38 -4.46 -18.11
N VAL A 209 23.98 -3.55 -18.99
CA VAL A 209 23.72 -3.85 -20.40
C VAL A 209 24.66 -3.05 -21.29
N ARG A 210 25.06 -3.63 -22.42
CA ARG A 210 25.80 -2.98 -23.47
C ARG A 210 24.82 -2.33 -24.45
N ASP A 211 24.96 -1.04 -24.65
CA ASP A 211 24.27 -0.34 -25.72
C ASP A 211 24.79 -0.87 -27.07
N PRO A 212 23.92 -1.44 -27.93
CA PRO A 212 24.34 -2.00 -29.21
C PRO A 212 24.85 -0.95 -30.20
N GLU A 213 24.43 0.31 -30.07
CA GLU A 213 24.84 1.40 -30.98
C GLU A 213 26.16 2.03 -30.53
N THR A 214 26.33 2.26 -29.23
CA THR A 214 27.50 2.98 -28.70
C THR A 214 28.56 2.08 -28.08
N GLY A 215 28.24 0.80 -27.83
CA GLY A 215 29.10 -0.16 -27.14
C GLY A 215 29.28 0.12 -25.64
N ARG A 216 28.68 1.20 -25.12
CA ARG A 216 28.82 1.66 -23.73
C ARG A 216 27.99 0.81 -22.78
N THR A 217 28.50 0.61 -21.57
CA THR A 217 27.76 -0.05 -20.50
C THR A 217 26.80 0.92 -19.82
N THR A 218 25.57 0.46 -19.58
CA THR A 218 24.52 1.23 -18.91
C THR A 218 23.79 0.31 -17.91
N PRO A 219 23.48 0.77 -16.69
CA PRO A 219 22.72 -0.04 -15.76
C PRO A 219 21.23 0.02 -16.11
N ALA A 220 20.53 -1.09 -15.99
CA ALA A 220 19.07 -1.16 -16.16
C ALA A 220 18.45 -1.89 -14.98
N ALA A 221 17.19 -1.63 -14.66
CA ALA A 221 16.49 -2.35 -13.61
C ALA A 221 15.14 -2.87 -14.10
N ASP A 222 14.87 -4.16 -13.88
CA ASP A 222 13.52 -4.68 -13.97
C ASP A 222 12.84 -4.54 -12.62
N ILE A 223 11.65 -3.96 -12.60
CA ILE A 223 10.85 -3.75 -11.41
C ILE A 223 9.54 -4.53 -11.57
N THR A 224 9.31 -5.48 -10.68
CA THR A 224 8.04 -6.21 -10.60
C THR A 224 7.17 -5.64 -9.49
N VAL A 225 6.03 -5.05 -9.87
CA VAL A 225 5.02 -4.56 -8.93
C VAL A 225 3.90 -5.59 -8.81
N ILE A 226 3.57 -5.95 -7.58
CA ILE A 226 2.48 -6.88 -7.26
C ILE A 226 1.21 -6.08 -6.92
N HIS A 227 0.21 -6.19 -7.79
CA HIS A 227 -1.11 -5.65 -7.54
C HIS A 227 -1.99 -6.66 -6.85
N GLN A 228 -2.45 -6.31 -5.65
CA GLN A 228 -3.54 -7.00 -5.00
C GLN A 228 -4.86 -6.39 -5.48
N LYS A 229 -5.36 -6.90 -6.62
CA LYS A 229 -6.76 -6.65 -7.02
C LYS A 229 -7.61 -7.80 -6.50
N ARG A 230 -8.62 -7.49 -5.69
CA ARG A 230 -9.73 -8.43 -5.45
C ARG A 230 -10.60 -8.37 -6.69
N PHE A 231 -10.69 -9.46 -7.45
CA PHE A 231 -11.75 -9.60 -8.43
C PHE A 231 -13.03 -10.00 -7.69
N ARG A 232 -14.13 -9.32 -8.00
CA ARG A 232 -15.49 -9.82 -7.73
C ARG A 232 -15.94 -10.48 -9.02
N GLU A 233 -15.63 -11.75 -9.19
CA GLU A 233 -16.40 -12.57 -10.11
C GLU A 233 -17.50 -13.21 -9.26
N ASP A 234 -18.76 -12.82 -9.53
CA ASP A 234 -19.98 -13.44 -8.99
C ASP A 234 -20.21 -13.35 -7.45
N PRO A 235 -21.39 -12.93 -6.94
CA PRO A 235 -21.70 -12.92 -5.50
C PRO A 235 -21.61 -14.28 -4.79
N ARG A 236 -21.39 -15.38 -5.52
CA ARG A 236 -21.31 -16.75 -5.00
C ARG A 236 -19.93 -17.40 -5.14
N ALA A 237 -18.99 -16.81 -5.88
CA ALA A 237 -17.65 -17.37 -5.99
C ALA A 237 -16.75 -16.83 -4.89
N GLN A 238 -15.94 -17.72 -4.30
CA GLN A 238 -14.95 -17.36 -3.29
C GLN A 238 -14.08 -16.21 -3.77
N THR A 239 -13.87 -15.22 -2.91
CA THR A 239 -12.92 -14.13 -3.11
C THR A 239 -11.51 -14.68 -3.28
N GLY A 240 -11.13 -15.02 -4.51
CA GLY A 240 -9.75 -15.28 -4.89
C GLY A 240 -9.00 -13.97 -4.97
N ILE A 241 -7.92 -13.82 -4.19
CA ILE A 241 -6.94 -12.76 -4.43
C ILE A 241 -6.09 -13.24 -5.62
N ILE A 242 -6.33 -12.70 -6.81
CA ILE A 242 -5.38 -12.88 -7.91
C ILE A 242 -4.34 -11.77 -7.77
N ASN A 243 -3.09 -12.17 -7.53
CA ASN A 243 -1.95 -11.27 -7.57
C ASN A 243 -1.64 -10.98 -9.04
N ALA A 244 -2.12 -9.84 -9.55
CA ALA A 244 -1.71 -9.38 -10.87
C ALA A 244 -0.31 -8.77 -10.75
N THR A 245 0.66 -9.31 -11.48
CA THR A 245 2.04 -8.80 -11.48
C THR A 245 2.31 -8.01 -12.74
N VAL A 246 2.92 -6.84 -12.60
CA VAL A 246 3.42 -6.04 -13.74
C VAL A 246 4.93 -5.91 -13.60
N THR A 247 5.66 -6.28 -14.64
CA THR A 247 7.11 -6.10 -14.70
C THR A 247 7.44 -5.12 -15.83
N PHE A 248 8.28 -4.15 -15.55
CA PHE A 248 8.76 -3.18 -16.52
C PHE A 248 10.24 -2.88 -16.29
N THR A 249 10.93 -2.48 -17.35
CA THR A 249 12.35 -2.18 -17.33
C THR A 249 12.55 -0.67 -17.34
N VAL A 250 13.44 -0.18 -16.49
CA VAL A 250 13.83 1.23 -16.42
C VAL A 250 15.31 1.40 -16.69
N PHE A 251 15.64 2.49 -17.38
CA PHE A 251 16.99 2.92 -17.67
C PHE A 251 17.32 4.21 -16.92
N PRO A 252 18.60 4.59 -16.82
CA PRO A 252 18.99 5.82 -16.15
C PRO A 252 18.45 7.02 -16.91
N VAL A 253 17.90 7.98 -16.18
CA VAL A 253 17.42 9.24 -16.76
C VAL A 253 18.26 10.41 -16.23
N PRO A 254 18.45 11.49 -17.02
CA PRO A 254 19.26 12.65 -16.60
C PRO A 254 18.77 13.35 -15.32
N CYS A 255 17.49 13.19 -14.97
CA CYS A 255 16.92 13.74 -13.75
C CYS A 255 17.15 12.78 -12.57
N GLN A 256 18.08 13.11 -11.67
CA GLN A 256 18.40 12.29 -10.50
C GLN A 256 17.19 12.07 -9.58
N LEU A 257 16.27 13.04 -9.48
CA LEU A 257 15.05 12.91 -8.69
C LEU A 257 14.08 11.85 -9.27
N LEU A 258 14.17 11.53 -10.56
CA LEU A 258 13.31 10.52 -11.20
C LEU A 258 14.07 9.23 -11.53
N CYS A 259 15.39 9.19 -11.34
CA CYS A 259 16.21 8.05 -11.74
C CYS A 259 16.09 6.87 -10.76
N LEU A 260 15.15 5.97 -11.04
CA LEU A 260 14.92 4.75 -10.25
C LEU A 260 16.14 3.82 -10.24
N VAL A 261 16.89 3.72 -11.34
CA VAL A 261 18.10 2.88 -11.40
C VAL A 261 19.14 3.34 -10.39
N THR A 262 19.43 4.65 -10.36
CA THR A 262 20.36 5.23 -9.39
C THR A 262 19.84 5.06 -7.95
N LEU A 263 18.54 5.23 -7.73
CA LEU A 263 17.92 5.07 -6.41
C LEU A 263 18.06 3.63 -5.89
N ILE A 264 17.74 2.63 -6.74
CA ILE A 264 17.86 1.20 -6.43
C ILE A 264 19.33 0.83 -6.16
N ALA A 265 20.24 1.22 -7.05
CA ALA A 265 21.65 0.88 -6.93
C ALA A 265 22.26 1.46 -5.65
N ASN A 266 22.01 2.74 -5.35
CA ASN A 266 22.49 3.37 -4.12
C ASN A 266 21.92 2.72 -2.86
N GLN A 267 20.63 2.37 -2.86
CA GLN A 267 20.01 1.65 -1.76
C GLN A 267 20.66 0.26 -1.55
N ALA A 268 20.91 -0.47 -2.62
CA ALA A 268 21.55 -1.78 -2.57
C ALA A 268 23.01 -1.71 -2.12
N ILE A 269 23.78 -0.70 -2.55
CA ILE A 269 25.15 -0.44 -2.09
C ILE A 269 25.15 -0.14 -0.59
N ALA A 270 24.28 0.78 -0.15
CA ALA A 270 24.16 1.17 1.26
C ALA A 270 23.78 -0.03 2.16
N ALA A 271 22.91 -0.91 1.67
CA ALA A 271 22.50 -2.13 2.36
C ALA A 271 23.51 -3.29 2.22
N LYS A 272 24.57 -3.15 1.43
CA LYS A 272 25.51 -4.22 1.06
C LYS A 272 24.78 -5.46 0.53
N ALA A 273 23.77 -5.24 -0.30
CA ALA A 273 22.81 -6.25 -0.73
C ALA A 273 23.31 -7.17 -1.86
N PHE A 274 24.27 -6.69 -2.64
CA PHE A 274 24.83 -7.45 -3.76
C PHE A 274 25.65 -8.65 -3.30
N LYS A 275 25.57 -9.75 -4.06
CA LYS A 275 26.42 -10.93 -3.88
C LYS A 275 27.89 -10.58 -4.10
N THR A 276 28.18 -9.84 -5.17
CA THR A 276 29.48 -9.20 -5.42
C THR A 276 29.48 -7.81 -4.81
N PRO A 277 30.42 -7.46 -3.91
CA PRO A 277 30.41 -6.16 -3.26
C PRO A 277 30.77 -5.04 -4.23
N PHE A 278 29.96 -3.97 -4.24
CA PHE A 278 30.24 -2.72 -4.95
C PHE A 278 30.30 -1.57 -3.95
N GLY A 279 31.28 -0.68 -4.11
CA GLY A 279 31.47 0.50 -3.27
C GLY A 279 30.78 1.76 -3.79
N SER A 280 30.51 1.84 -5.10
CA SER A 280 29.88 3.00 -5.75
C SER A 280 29.08 2.57 -7.00
N LEU A 281 28.32 3.52 -7.55
CA LEU A 281 27.63 3.33 -8.83
C LEU A 281 28.62 3.23 -10.00
N ASP A 282 29.72 3.98 -9.95
CA ASP A 282 30.78 3.91 -10.98
C ASP A 282 31.41 2.51 -11.01
N GLU A 283 31.61 1.88 -9.85
CA GLU A 283 32.08 0.49 -9.79
C GLU A 283 31.10 -0.50 -10.45
N ILE A 284 29.79 -0.24 -10.41
CA ILE A 284 28.79 -1.06 -11.10
C ILE A 284 28.95 -0.94 -12.62
N LEU A 285 29.34 0.22 -13.13
CA LEU A 285 29.55 0.48 -14.55
C LEU A 285 30.88 -0.11 -15.06
N ASP A 286 31.92 -0.03 -14.24
CA ASP A 286 33.30 -0.33 -14.63
C ASP A 286 33.70 -1.79 -14.38
N ARG A 287 33.16 -2.44 -13.34
CA ARG A 287 33.70 -3.73 -12.84
C ARG A 287 33.08 -5.01 -13.38
N PRO A 288 31.86 -5.06 -13.94
CA PRO A 288 31.46 -6.25 -14.68
C PRO A 288 32.03 -6.18 -16.10
N ASN A 289 33.09 -6.95 -16.36
CA ASN A 289 33.52 -7.18 -17.73
C ASN A 289 32.45 -8.01 -18.43
N LEU A 290 31.76 -7.38 -19.38
CA LEU A 290 30.70 -8.02 -20.14
C LEU A 290 31.23 -9.05 -21.16
N GLU A 291 32.53 -9.06 -21.45
CA GLU A 291 33.20 -9.98 -22.39
C GLU A 291 32.34 -10.30 -23.63
N HIS A 292 31.77 -11.50 -23.71
CA HIS A 292 30.99 -12.03 -24.83
C HIS A 292 29.47 -11.92 -24.65
N THR A 293 28.99 -11.18 -23.64
CA THR A 293 27.57 -11.07 -23.30
C THR A 293 27.13 -9.60 -23.34
N ASP A 294 25.94 -9.33 -23.87
CA ASP A 294 25.40 -7.96 -23.97
C ASP A 294 24.65 -7.51 -22.72
N ALA A 295 24.34 -8.41 -21.79
CA ALA A 295 23.65 -8.10 -20.54
C ALA A 295 24.07 -9.04 -19.39
N LEU A 296 24.48 -8.47 -18.26
CA LEU A 296 24.84 -9.20 -17.05
C LEU A 296 23.89 -8.82 -15.90
N GLU A 297 23.28 -9.84 -15.26
CA GLU A 297 22.50 -9.64 -14.03
C GLU A 297 23.41 -9.47 -12.82
N LEU A 298 23.14 -8.46 -12.01
CA LEU A 298 23.78 -8.24 -10.71
C LEU A 298 22.94 -8.91 -9.62
N HIS A 299 23.40 -10.07 -9.17
CA HIS A 299 22.65 -10.85 -8.19
C HIS A 299 22.72 -10.27 -6.77
N TRP A 300 21.59 -10.34 -6.08
CA TRP A 300 21.48 -10.11 -4.64
C TRP A 300 22.08 -11.28 -3.86
N LYS A 301 22.40 -11.06 -2.58
CA LYS A 301 22.66 -12.14 -1.63
C LYS A 301 21.35 -12.90 -1.34
N ASP A 302 21.46 -14.20 -1.09
CA ASP A 302 20.30 -15.06 -0.86
C ASP A 302 19.48 -14.62 0.37
N ASP A 303 20.15 -14.12 1.43
CA ASP A 303 19.50 -13.61 2.64
C ASP A 303 18.76 -12.29 2.45
N MET A 304 19.03 -11.57 1.35
CA MET A 304 18.40 -10.29 1.02
C MET A 304 17.12 -10.45 0.21
N LEU A 305 16.92 -11.59 -0.47
CA LEU A 305 15.82 -11.77 -1.43
C LEU A 305 14.43 -11.52 -0.84
N ASP A 306 14.22 -11.91 0.41
CA ASP A 306 12.96 -11.75 1.14
C ASP A 306 12.93 -10.49 2.03
N CYS A 307 13.95 -9.65 1.96
CA CYS A 307 13.99 -8.35 2.64
C CYS A 307 13.33 -7.26 1.79
N GLU A 308 12.67 -6.31 2.44
CA GLU A 308 12.13 -5.11 1.78
C GLU A 308 13.28 -4.22 1.31
N ILE A 309 13.29 -3.84 0.03
CA ILE A 309 14.32 -2.94 -0.51
C ILE A 309 14.14 -1.50 0.00
N PHE A 310 12.88 -1.08 0.17
CA PHE A 310 12.47 0.25 0.62
C PHE A 310 11.46 0.10 1.76
N PRO A 311 11.93 -0.22 2.98
CA PRO A 311 11.05 -0.51 4.11
C PRO A 311 10.32 0.75 4.57
N MET A 312 8.99 0.69 4.56
CA MET A 312 8.16 1.82 4.99
C MET A 312 6.82 1.38 5.54
N ASP A 313 6.53 1.85 6.76
CA ASP A 313 5.23 1.72 7.37
C ASP A 313 4.20 2.71 6.74
N TYR A 314 2.95 2.27 6.61
CA TYR A 314 1.89 3.05 5.97
C TYR A 314 1.51 4.31 6.75
N TYR A 315 1.56 4.28 8.08
CA TYR A 315 1.32 5.45 8.90
C TYR A 315 2.47 6.46 8.74
N MET A 316 3.72 5.98 8.71
CA MET A 316 4.88 6.83 8.43
C MET A 316 4.80 7.49 7.05
N PHE A 317 4.37 6.74 6.03
CA PHE A 317 4.12 7.28 4.69
C PHE A 317 3.16 8.46 4.73
N TRP A 318 2.00 8.29 5.36
CA TRP A 318 1.01 9.35 5.47
C TRP A 318 1.52 10.56 6.26
N LYS A 319 2.27 10.35 7.33
CA LYS A 319 2.87 11.46 8.09
C LYS A 319 3.78 12.31 7.20
N VAL A 320 4.72 11.69 6.49
CA VAL A 320 5.65 12.40 5.62
C VAL A 320 4.93 13.03 4.43
N TRP A 321 3.93 12.34 3.86
CA TRP A 321 3.10 12.88 2.78
C TRP A 321 2.43 14.20 3.15
N HIS A 322 1.77 14.29 4.31
CA HIS A 322 1.13 15.53 4.74
C HIS A 322 2.16 16.64 5.00
N LEU A 323 3.30 16.30 5.62
CA LEU A 323 4.37 17.27 5.85
C LEU A 323 4.93 17.83 4.53
N LEU A 324 5.09 17.00 3.50
CA LEU A 324 5.57 17.45 2.20
C LEU A 324 4.66 18.50 1.57
N TRP A 325 3.35 18.25 1.54
CA TRP A 325 2.38 19.21 1.01
C TRP A 325 2.29 20.48 1.83
N MET A 326 2.38 20.35 3.16
CA MET A 326 2.39 21.49 4.06
C MET A 326 3.62 22.38 3.84
N VAL A 327 4.81 21.78 3.77
CA VAL A 327 6.08 22.48 3.56
C VAL A 327 6.17 23.05 2.14
N SER A 328 5.54 22.40 1.15
CA SER A 328 5.43 22.93 -0.21
C SER A 328 4.39 24.05 -0.35
N GLY A 329 3.78 24.50 0.76
CA GLY A 329 2.85 25.64 0.79
C GLY A 329 1.40 25.31 0.41
N ASN A 330 1.05 24.03 0.26
CA ASN A 330 -0.32 23.62 -0.03
C ASN A 330 -1.15 23.54 1.26
N ARG A 331 -2.29 24.22 1.27
CA ARG A 331 -3.23 24.25 2.41
C ARG A 331 -4.29 23.14 2.35
N GLY A 332 -4.39 22.42 1.23
CA GLY A 332 -5.36 21.36 1.01
C GLY A 332 -4.85 19.96 1.36
N SER A 333 -5.75 19.07 1.77
CA SER A 333 -5.45 17.64 1.98
C SER A 333 -5.46 16.89 0.65
N VAL A 334 -4.39 17.00 -0.13
CA VAL A 334 -4.20 16.19 -1.35
C VAL A 334 -4.00 14.72 -0.95
N ARG A 335 -4.73 13.80 -1.57
CA ARG A 335 -4.58 12.36 -1.28
C ARG A 335 -3.44 11.77 -2.11
N PRO A 336 -2.65 10.81 -1.60
CA PRO A 336 -1.59 10.11 -2.37
C PRO A 336 -2.04 9.53 -3.71
N TYR A 337 -3.34 9.27 -3.87
CA TYR A 337 -3.91 8.75 -5.11
C TYR A 337 -3.95 9.79 -6.25
N SER A 338 -3.80 11.08 -5.96
CA SER A 338 -3.78 12.15 -6.96
C SER A 338 -2.58 12.05 -7.89
N LEU A 339 -1.41 11.62 -7.38
CA LEU A 339 -0.20 11.33 -8.17
C LEU A 339 -0.47 10.32 -9.28
N ARG A 340 -1.33 9.36 -8.98
CA ARG A 340 -1.69 8.28 -9.90
C ARG A 340 -2.58 8.74 -11.05
N VAL A 341 -3.39 9.77 -10.80
CA VAL A 341 -4.38 10.27 -11.76
C VAL A 341 -3.74 11.31 -12.68
N GLY A 342 -2.70 12.02 -12.23
CA GLY A 342 -2.09 13.11 -12.99
C GLY A 342 -0.74 12.86 -13.59
N ALA A 343 0.29 12.75 -12.76
CA ALA A 343 1.66 12.56 -13.22
C ALA A 343 1.82 11.33 -14.14
N GLY A 344 0.89 10.35 -14.03
CA GLY A 344 0.86 9.13 -14.86
C GLY A 344 0.03 9.22 -16.14
N SER A 345 -0.86 10.22 -16.31
CA SER A 345 -1.70 10.35 -17.50
C SER A 345 -0.89 10.67 -18.77
N SER A 346 0.33 11.21 -18.60
CA SER A 346 1.27 11.44 -19.71
C SER A 346 1.94 10.16 -20.23
N LEU A 347 1.79 9.01 -19.56
CA LEU A 347 2.19 7.70 -20.10
C LEU A 347 1.12 7.07 -21.00
N ASP A 348 -0.10 7.64 -21.04
CA ASP A 348 -1.22 7.14 -21.85
C ASP A 348 -0.98 7.26 -23.37
N GLY A 349 0.06 7.99 -23.81
CA GLY A 349 0.51 7.99 -25.21
C GLY A 349 1.19 6.69 -25.67
N ILE A 350 1.59 5.80 -24.74
CA ILE A 350 2.29 4.54 -25.04
C ILE A 350 1.41 3.31 -24.67
N HIS A 351 0.29 3.52 -23.98
CA HIS A 351 -0.58 2.46 -23.45
C HIS A 351 -1.91 2.21 -24.20
N THR A 352 -2.05 2.63 -25.45
CA THR A 352 -3.12 2.13 -26.33
C THR A 352 -2.48 1.19 -27.37
N PRO A 353 -2.73 -0.15 -27.29
CA PRO A 353 -4.05 -0.75 -27.10
C PRO A 353 -4.13 -1.70 -25.90
N PHE A 354 -4.63 -1.23 -24.76
CA PHE A 354 -5.10 -2.10 -23.66
C PHE A 354 -6.63 -2.18 -23.53
N ALA A 355 -7.37 -1.59 -24.47
CA ALA A 355 -8.83 -1.63 -24.51
C ALA A 355 -9.33 -2.22 -25.83
N LYS A 356 -9.09 -3.52 -26.05
CA LYS A 356 -9.89 -4.43 -26.88
C LYS A 356 -9.21 -5.79 -26.93
N LEU A 357 -9.43 -6.65 -25.95
CA LEU A 357 -9.44 -8.10 -26.18
C LEU A 357 -10.43 -8.76 -25.20
N THR A 358 -11.56 -9.16 -25.76
CA THR A 358 -12.48 -10.20 -25.29
C THR A 358 -11.76 -11.56 -25.17
N PRO A 359 -12.35 -12.54 -24.47
CA PRO A 359 -11.63 -13.71 -23.98
C PRO A 359 -11.45 -14.78 -25.07
N CYS A 360 -10.21 -15.24 -25.31
CA CYS A 360 -9.96 -16.61 -25.73
C CYS A 360 -8.46 -16.95 -25.71
N THR A 361 -8.15 -18.07 -25.04
CA THR A 361 -7.11 -19.07 -25.34
C THR A 361 -5.71 -18.65 -25.81
N GLN A 362 -4.72 -19.08 -25.01
CA GLN A 362 -3.39 -19.61 -25.39
C GLN A 362 -2.56 -18.83 -26.43
N THR A 363 -1.42 -18.26 -26.01
CA THR A 363 -0.07 -18.79 -26.27
C THR A 363 1.01 -17.81 -25.79
N ASN A 364 2.16 -18.37 -25.42
CA ASN A 364 3.41 -17.70 -25.06
C ASN A 364 3.83 -16.63 -26.07
N THR A 365 4.16 -15.42 -25.60
CA THR A 365 5.30 -14.62 -26.10
C THR A 365 5.61 -13.47 -25.15
N ARG A 366 6.87 -13.36 -24.73
CA ARG A 366 7.43 -12.27 -23.92
C ARG A 366 7.67 -11.05 -24.81
N LEU A 367 7.05 -9.92 -24.50
CA LEU A 367 7.42 -8.61 -25.04
C LEU A 367 7.56 -7.63 -23.86
N SER A 368 8.79 -7.26 -23.56
CA SER A 368 9.17 -6.21 -22.62
C SER A 368 9.07 -4.84 -23.30
N GLN A 369 8.30 -3.91 -22.72
CA GLN A 369 8.18 -2.53 -23.20
C GLN A 369 9.24 -1.63 -22.56
N VAL A 370 9.90 -0.80 -23.38
CA VAL A 370 10.94 0.16 -22.99
C VAL A 370 10.30 1.55 -22.82
N LEU A 371 10.51 2.19 -21.67
CA LEU A 371 10.09 3.57 -21.42
C LEU A 371 11.30 4.52 -21.55
N LEU A 372 11.35 5.29 -22.64
CA LEU A 372 12.32 6.36 -22.87
C LEU A 372 11.68 7.71 -22.58
N LEU A 373 12.07 8.37 -21.48
CA LEU A 373 11.71 9.76 -21.19
C LEU A 373 12.77 10.70 -21.77
N ARG A 374 12.33 11.67 -22.59
CA ARG A 374 13.20 12.66 -23.27
C ARG A 374 13.90 13.59 -22.28
N ARG A 375 15.12 14.02 -22.67
CA ARG A 375 16.10 14.80 -21.89
C ARG A 375 15.53 16.10 -21.29
N CYS A 376 15.70 16.26 -19.97
CA CYS A 376 15.73 17.58 -19.32
C CYS A 376 17.18 17.94 -18.97
N ALA A 377 17.53 19.22 -19.09
CA ALA A 377 18.89 19.74 -18.95
C ALA A 377 19.46 19.58 -17.52
N PRO A 378 20.79 19.41 -17.37
CA PRO A 378 21.43 19.19 -16.07
C PRO A 378 21.51 20.49 -15.25
N ILE A 379 21.08 20.42 -13.98
CA ILE A 379 21.34 21.42 -12.95
C ILE A 379 22.57 20.96 -12.15
N SER A 380 23.60 21.79 -12.07
CA SER A 380 24.83 21.51 -11.31
C SER A 380 24.73 22.06 -9.88
N TRP A 381 25.25 21.31 -8.90
CA TRP A 381 25.40 21.77 -7.52
C TRP A 381 26.77 21.38 -6.93
N PRO A 382 27.31 22.17 -5.98
CA PRO A 382 28.69 22.05 -5.50
C PRO A 382 28.86 20.97 -4.43
N THR A 383 29.90 20.17 -4.58
CA THR A 383 30.37 19.18 -3.61
C THR A 383 31.11 19.85 -2.45
N ARG A 384 30.52 19.88 -1.25
CA ARG A 384 31.28 20.10 0.00
C ARG A 384 31.39 18.80 0.79
N ARG A 385 32.58 18.21 0.77
CA ARG A 385 33.00 17.13 1.67
C ARG A 385 33.05 17.67 3.11
N ARG A 386 32.34 17.02 4.04
CA ARG A 386 32.72 16.99 5.45
C ARG A 386 32.78 15.54 5.89
N SER A 387 33.96 15.12 6.31
CA SER A 387 34.24 13.84 6.97
C SER A 387 33.50 13.77 8.29
N PHE A 388 32.66 12.74 8.46
CA PHE A 388 32.16 12.33 9.77
C PHE A 388 32.61 10.90 10.04
N SER A 389 33.22 10.74 11.21
CA SER A 389 33.78 9.52 11.78
C SER A 389 32.71 8.48 12.10
N ARG A 390 33.15 7.21 12.10
CA ARG A 390 32.38 5.99 12.33
C ARG A 390 31.70 5.94 13.70
N ASP A 391 30.50 5.37 13.69
CA ASP A 391 30.03 4.22 14.50
C ASP A 391 28.63 4.42 15.08
N THR A 392 27.64 3.81 14.41
CA THR A 392 26.43 3.18 14.97
C THR A 392 25.54 2.74 13.80
N SER A 393 25.67 1.47 13.41
CA SER A 393 24.82 0.88 12.37
C SER A 393 23.43 0.52 12.93
N PRO A 394 22.33 1.04 12.36
CA PRO A 394 20.98 0.67 12.78
C PRO A 394 20.53 -0.73 12.32
N TYR A 395 21.38 -1.49 11.59
CA TYR A 395 21.07 -2.84 11.11
C TYR A 395 21.40 -3.97 12.11
N ALA A 396 21.89 -3.66 13.31
CA ALA A 396 22.21 -4.66 14.33
C ALA A 396 20.97 -5.26 15.04
N SER A 397 19.83 -4.55 15.03
CA SER A 397 18.61 -4.96 15.74
C SER A 397 17.76 -5.98 14.98
N ALA A 398 17.86 -6.05 13.65
CA ALA A 398 17.10 -7.03 12.84
C ALA A 398 17.66 -8.46 12.94
N LYS A 399 18.93 -8.64 13.29
CA LYS A 399 19.57 -9.98 13.39
C LYS A 399 19.17 -10.79 14.62
N ARG A 400 18.54 -10.18 15.65
CA ARG A 400 18.13 -10.90 16.87
C ARG A 400 16.78 -11.62 16.73
N SER A 401 15.99 -11.32 15.70
CA SER A 401 14.67 -11.94 15.48
C SER A 401 14.71 -13.25 14.67
N CYS A 402 15.80 -13.54 13.96
CA CYS A 402 15.89 -14.74 13.09
C CYS A 402 16.72 -15.90 13.68
N ARG A 403 17.25 -15.76 14.91
CA ARG A 403 18.12 -16.79 15.55
C ARG A 403 17.45 -17.62 16.65
N SER A 404 16.18 -17.37 16.98
CA SER A 404 15.51 -18.04 18.11
C SER A 404 14.65 -19.27 17.75
N SER A 405 14.69 -19.76 16.51
CA SER A 405 13.85 -20.89 16.07
C SER A 405 14.60 -22.16 15.65
N SER A 406 15.91 -22.27 15.89
CA SER A 406 16.70 -23.43 15.44
C SER A 406 17.62 -24.07 16.49
N ALA A 407 17.47 -23.76 17.78
CA ALA A 407 18.27 -24.36 18.85
C ALA A 407 17.41 -24.86 20.02
N GLN A 408 16.60 -25.89 19.79
CA GLN A 408 16.03 -26.72 20.86
C GLN A 408 15.51 -28.05 20.29
N LYS A 409 16.46 -28.93 19.93
CA LYS A 409 16.23 -30.37 19.73
C LYS A 409 17.59 -31.07 19.67
N GLN A 410 18.23 -31.17 20.83
CA GLN A 410 19.26 -32.17 21.16
C GLN A 410 19.73 -31.90 22.59
N GLN A 411 19.08 -32.54 23.56
CA GLN A 411 19.64 -33.15 24.78
C GLN A 411 18.50 -33.38 25.79
N GLU A 412 18.48 -34.62 26.29
CA GLU A 412 17.57 -35.27 27.24
C GLU A 412 16.19 -35.69 26.73
#